data_AF-A0A0A1I232-F1
#
_entry.id   AF-A0A0A1I232-F1
#
_cell.length_a   1.000
_cell.length_b   1.000
_cell.length_c   1.000
_cell.angle_alpha   90.00
_cell.angle_beta   90.00
_cell.angle_gamma   90.00
#
_symmetry.space_group_name_H-M   'P 1'
#
loop_
_entity.id
_entity.type
_entity.pdbx_description
1 polymer ?
#
loop_
_entity_poly.entity_id
_entity_poly.type
_entity_poly.pdbx_seq_one_letter_code
_entity_poly.pdbx_strand_id
1 'polypeptide(L)'
;MAECLQVRRLVNAACQAPAEVDLALWFHDAIYDPLRSDNELRSAQWLDEVARDIGLDDETRRRLYDLVMVTRHDSVPQSVDEAVLVDTDLAILGASFERFEEYDQQVRREYLHVPMSIYRQKRRQILEGFLMRERIYTTAPYFDAFEQQARENLARAIDRLD
;
A
#
# COMPACT_ATOMS: atom_id res chain seq x y z
N MET A 1 -8.79 3.80 -14.35
CA MET A 1 -8.20 3.05 -15.50
C MET A 1 -6.85 3.64 -15.93
N ALA A 2 -6.67 4.97 -16.00
CA ALA A 2 -5.37 5.60 -16.28
C ALA A 2 -4.33 5.41 -15.15
N GLU A 3 -4.76 5.50 -13.88
CA GLU A 3 -3.90 5.31 -12.69
C GLU A 3 -3.28 3.90 -12.64
N CYS A 4 -4.09 2.86 -12.82
CA CYS A 4 -3.61 1.47 -12.89
C CYS A 4 -2.57 1.27 -14.00
N LEU A 5 -2.69 2.00 -15.13
CA LEU A 5 -1.72 1.93 -16.23
C LEU A 5 -0.42 2.67 -15.91
N GLN A 6 -0.49 3.80 -15.20
CA GLN A 6 0.69 4.54 -14.79
C GLN A 6 1.49 3.77 -13.73
N VAL A 7 0.81 3.29 -12.69
CA VAL A 7 1.40 2.45 -11.64
C VAL A 7 2.05 1.21 -12.24
N ARG A 8 1.34 0.49 -13.13
CA ARG A 8 1.89 -0.69 -13.80
C ARG A 8 3.11 -0.38 -14.68
N ARG A 9 3.19 0.81 -15.29
CA ARG A 9 4.41 1.23 -16.02
C ARG A 9 5.58 1.43 -15.09
N LEU A 10 5.34 2.02 -13.92
CA LEU A 10 6.39 2.24 -12.91
C LEU A 10 6.90 0.91 -12.34
N VAL A 11 6.00 -0.02 -12.02
CA VAL A 11 6.36 -1.39 -11.62
C VAL A 11 7.26 -2.04 -12.67
N ASN A 12 6.84 -2.05 -13.94
CA ASN A 12 7.64 -2.65 -15.01
C ASN A 12 9.00 -1.97 -15.25
N ALA A 13 9.13 -0.68 -14.96
CA ALA A 13 10.35 0.08 -15.19
C ALA A 13 11.35 0.00 -14.03
N ALA A 14 10.87 -0.24 -12.80
CA ALA A 14 11.67 -0.16 -11.59
C ALA A 14 11.96 -1.53 -10.93
N CYS A 15 11.13 -2.54 -11.18
CA CYS A 15 11.29 -3.86 -10.57
C CYS A 15 12.32 -4.75 -11.28
N GLN A 16 12.97 -5.60 -10.49
CA GLN A 16 13.75 -6.73 -10.96
C GLN A 16 12.85 -7.93 -11.29
N ALA A 17 11.84 -8.20 -10.45
CA ALA A 17 10.85 -9.26 -10.64
C ALA A 17 9.41 -8.71 -10.76
N PRO A 18 9.05 -8.03 -11.87
CA PRO A 18 7.75 -7.36 -12.00
C PRO A 18 6.54 -8.30 -11.87
N ALA A 19 6.68 -9.58 -12.26
CA ALA A 19 5.62 -10.57 -12.11
C ALA A 19 5.35 -10.94 -10.63
N GLU A 20 6.41 -11.01 -9.81
CA GLU A 20 6.29 -11.31 -8.38
C GLU A 20 5.70 -10.11 -7.64
N VAL A 21 6.12 -8.90 -8.00
CA VAL A 21 5.55 -7.65 -7.47
C VAL A 21 4.08 -7.52 -7.85
N ASP A 22 3.72 -7.75 -9.12
CA ASP A 22 2.31 -7.78 -9.54
C ASP A 22 1.53 -8.80 -8.70
N LEU A 23 2.01 -10.03 -8.58
CA LEU A 23 1.32 -11.08 -7.81
C LEU A 23 1.15 -10.71 -6.33
N ALA A 24 2.20 -10.19 -5.69
CA ALA A 24 2.14 -9.73 -4.31
C ALA A 24 1.14 -8.56 -4.15
N LEU A 25 1.11 -7.59 -5.08
CA LEU A 25 0.10 -6.52 -5.06
C LEU A 25 -1.33 -7.06 -5.15
N TRP A 26 -1.58 -8.10 -5.93
CA TRP A 26 -2.91 -8.72 -5.99
C TRP A 26 -3.28 -9.43 -4.70
N PHE A 27 -2.29 -10.00 -4.01
CA PHE A 27 -2.52 -10.84 -2.85
C PHE A 27 -2.42 -10.13 -1.50
N HIS A 28 -1.80 -8.95 -1.41
CA HIS A 28 -1.45 -8.36 -0.11
C HIS A 28 -2.64 -8.16 0.83
N ASP A 29 -3.79 -7.76 0.29
CA ASP A 29 -5.08 -7.61 0.99
C ASP A 29 -6.11 -8.68 0.60
N ALA A 30 -5.67 -9.83 0.06
CA ALA A 30 -6.57 -10.91 -0.34
C ALA A 30 -7.36 -11.49 0.83
N ILE A 31 -6.76 -11.50 2.02
CA ILE A 31 -7.45 -11.69 3.30
C ILE A 31 -7.53 -10.34 4.01
N TYR A 32 -8.73 -9.79 4.12
CA TYR A 32 -8.95 -8.50 4.77
C TYR A 32 -10.13 -8.56 5.75
N ASP A 33 -9.82 -8.35 7.03
CA ASP A 33 -10.80 -8.17 8.11
C ASP A 33 -10.38 -6.94 8.94
N PRO A 34 -11.17 -5.85 8.94
CA PRO A 34 -10.85 -4.61 9.67
C PRO A 34 -10.65 -4.79 11.18
N LEU A 35 -11.09 -5.91 11.76
CA LEU A 35 -10.96 -6.21 13.19
C LEU A 35 -9.70 -7.02 13.52
N ARG A 36 -8.93 -7.42 12.51
CA ARG A 36 -7.71 -8.23 12.66
C ARG A 36 -6.45 -7.41 12.36
N SER A 37 -5.35 -7.84 12.96
CA SER A 37 -4.01 -7.24 12.79
C SER A 37 -3.03 -8.15 12.02
N ASP A 38 -3.50 -9.31 11.57
CA ASP A 38 -2.71 -10.35 10.90
C ASP A 38 -3.19 -10.60 9.46
N ASN A 39 -3.89 -9.64 8.85
CA ASN A 39 -4.41 -9.74 7.48
C ASN A 39 -3.29 -10.02 6.47
N GLU A 40 -2.22 -9.22 6.49
CA GLU A 40 -1.10 -9.37 5.56
C GLU A 40 -0.37 -10.70 5.77
N LEU A 41 -0.25 -11.15 7.03
CA LEU A 41 0.33 -12.46 7.34
C LEU A 41 -0.50 -13.60 6.73
N ARG A 42 -1.81 -13.52 6.83
CA ARG A 42 -2.72 -14.53 6.27
C ARG A 42 -2.75 -14.49 4.75
N SER A 43 -2.72 -13.30 4.17
CA SER A 43 -2.55 -13.08 2.73
C SER A 43 -1.24 -13.69 2.22
N ALA A 44 -0.13 -13.47 2.92
CA ALA A 44 1.19 -14.02 2.57
C ALA A 44 1.20 -15.55 2.68
N GLN A 45 0.62 -16.11 3.74
CA GLN A 45 0.47 -17.55 3.91
C GLN A 45 -0.38 -18.18 2.80
N TRP A 46 -1.48 -17.53 2.42
CA TRP A 46 -2.31 -18.01 1.33
C TRP A 46 -1.59 -17.97 -0.02
N LEU A 47 -0.86 -16.89 -0.30
CA LEU A 47 -0.04 -16.80 -1.51
C LEU A 47 1.03 -17.89 -1.55
N ASP A 48 1.68 -18.17 -0.42
CA ASP A 48 2.67 -19.24 -0.30
C ASP A 48 2.07 -20.62 -0.60
N GLU A 49 0.87 -20.90 -0.09
CA GLU A 49 0.12 -22.14 -0.38
C GLU A 49 -0.21 -22.26 -1.87
N VAL A 50 -0.74 -21.20 -2.50
CA VAL A 50 -1.04 -21.18 -3.94
C VAL A 50 0.23 -21.37 -4.77
N ALA A 51 1.31 -20.67 -4.42
CA ALA A 51 2.60 -20.76 -5.11
C ALA A 51 3.20 -22.16 -5.01
N ARG A 52 3.05 -22.82 -3.86
CA ARG A 52 3.45 -24.21 -3.66
C ARG A 52 2.64 -25.17 -4.54
N ASP A 53 1.32 -24.99 -4.61
CA ASP A 53 0.42 -25.87 -5.37
C ASP A 53 0.68 -25.80 -6.88
N ILE A 54 1.12 -24.66 -7.40
CA ILE A 54 1.51 -24.49 -8.81
C ILE A 54 2.98 -24.87 -9.08
N GLY A 55 3.73 -25.29 -8.04
CA GLY A 55 5.09 -25.80 -8.17
C GLY A 55 6.19 -24.75 -8.29
N LEU A 56 5.99 -23.53 -7.75
CA LEU A 56 7.09 -22.57 -7.64
C LEU A 56 8.14 -23.05 -6.63
N ASP A 57 9.41 -22.71 -6.89
CA ASP A 57 10.52 -23.04 -6.01
C ASP A 57 10.48 -22.24 -4.69
N ASP A 58 11.23 -22.74 -3.69
CA ASP A 58 11.23 -22.17 -2.34
C ASP A 58 11.80 -20.74 -2.28
N GLU A 59 12.71 -20.36 -3.18
CA GLU A 59 13.26 -19.01 -3.21
C GLU A 59 12.21 -18.02 -3.71
N THR A 60 11.54 -18.34 -4.81
CA THR A 60 10.45 -17.52 -5.37
C THR A 60 9.30 -17.39 -4.36
N ARG A 61 8.90 -18.48 -3.72
CA ARG A 61 7.87 -18.47 -2.67
C ARG A 61 8.22 -17.56 -1.51
N ARG A 62 9.47 -17.63 -1.03
CA ARG A 62 9.96 -16.76 0.03
C ARG A 62 9.93 -15.29 -0.38
N ARG A 63 10.36 -14.95 -1.59
CA ARG A 63 10.29 -13.57 -2.10
C ARG A 63 8.85 -13.06 -2.14
N LEU A 64 7.91 -13.86 -2.64
CA LEU A 64 6.48 -13.51 -2.67
C LEU A 64 5.92 -13.25 -1.27
N TYR A 65 6.28 -14.10 -0.31
CA TYR A 65 5.88 -13.93 1.08
C TYR A 65 6.45 -12.63 1.66
N ASP A 66 7.75 -12.39 1.49
CA ASP A 66 8.42 -11.18 2.00
C ASP A 66 7.86 -9.91 1.35
N LEU A 67 7.53 -9.95 0.04
CA LEU A 67 6.83 -8.88 -0.66
C LEU A 67 5.45 -8.62 -0.04
N VAL A 68 4.59 -9.61 0.17
CA VAL A 68 3.30 -9.35 0.82
C VAL A 68 3.48 -8.77 2.23
N MET A 69 4.46 -9.27 2.99
CA MET A 69 4.67 -8.81 4.36
C MET A 69 5.16 -7.35 4.45
N VAL A 70 5.85 -6.82 3.44
CA VAL A 70 6.34 -5.43 3.48
C VAL A 70 5.20 -4.40 3.39
N THR A 71 4.02 -4.78 2.89
CA THR A 71 2.84 -3.89 2.84
C THR A 71 2.22 -3.63 4.20
N ARG A 72 2.72 -4.26 5.27
CA ARG A 72 2.37 -3.88 6.65
C ARG A 72 2.87 -2.48 7.00
N HIS A 73 3.82 -1.92 6.24
CA HIS A 73 4.43 -0.60 6.47
C HIS A 73 5.13 -0.44 7.84
N ASP A 74 5.37 -1.56 8.54
CA ASP A 74 6.01 -1.62 9.86
C ASP A 74 7.55 -1.65 9.78
N SER A 75 8.11 -1.92 8.59
CA SER A 75 9.55 -2.08 8.36
C SER A 75 10.00 -1.36 7.09
N VAL A 76 11.29 -1.02 7.04
CA VAL A 76 11.91 -0.43 5.86
C VAL A 76 12.11 -1.50 4.78
N PRO A 77 11.70 -1.26 3.53
CA PRO A 77 11.99 -2.14 2.39
C PRO A 77 13.49 -2.46 2.29
N GLN A 78 13.82 -3.73 2.08
CA GLN A 78 15.19 -4.23 2.00
C GLN A 78 15.66 -4.48 0.57
N SER A 79 14.72 -4.53 -0.38
CA SER A 79 14.98 -4.75 -1.80
C SER A 79 14.32 -3.68 -2.68
N VAL A 80 14.77 -3.59 -3.93
CA VAL A 80 14.16 -2.70 -4.93
C VAL A 80 12.70 -3.08 -5.17
N ASP A 81 12.41 -4.38 -5.24
CA ASP A 81 11.05 -4.87 -5.49
C ASP A 81 10.11 -4.59 -4.32
N GLU A 82 10.57 -4.71 -3.08
CA GLU A 82 9.82 -4.28 -1.90
C GLU A 82 9.56 -2.78 -1.89
N ALA A 83 10.57 -1.96 -2.25
CA ALA A 83 10.40 -0.51 -2.30
C ALA A 83 9.35 -0.12 -3.35
N VAL A 84 9.39 -0.74 -4.53
CA VAL A 84 8.39 -0.50 -5.58
C VAL A 84 7.01 -0.99 -5.15
N LEU A 85 6.90 -2.12 -4.45
CA LEU A 85 5.64 -2.63 -3.94
C LEU A 85 5.01 -1.66 -2.94
N VAL A 86 5.78 -1.19 -1.95
CA VAL A 86 5.32 -0.20 -0.96
C VAL A 86 4.91 1.10 -1.63
N ASP A 87 5.75 1.63 -2.53
CA ASP A 87 5.43 2.88 -3.23
C ASP A 87 4.19 2.75 -4.13
N THR A 88 3.96 1.55 -4.67
CA THR A 88 2.76 1.22 -5.45
C THR A 88 1.51 1.17 -4.60
N ASP A 89 1.56 0.48 -3.47
CA ASP A 89 0.46 0.41 -2.51
C ASP A 89 0.06 1.81 -2.01
N LEU A 90 1.06 2.66 -1.75
CA LEU A 90 0.84 4.03 -1.29
C LEU A 90 0.47 5.02 -2.40
N ALA A 91 0.49 4.64 -3.68
CA ALA A 91 0.30 5.57 -4.80
C ALA A 91 -1.03 6.33 -4.76
N ILE A 92 -2.07 5.77 -4.13
CA ILE A 92 -3.35 6.46 -3.93
C ILE A 92 -3.22 7.76 -3.15
N LEU A 93 -2.23 7.87 -2.26
CA LEU A 93 -1.99 9.10 -1.50
C LEU A 93 -1.63 10.26 -2.43
N GLY A 94 -0.85 10.00 -3.48
CA GLY A 94 -0.41 10.98 -4.48
C GLY A 94 -1.31 11.10 -5.71
N ALA A 95 -2.47 10.47 -5.71
CA ALA A 95 -3.47 10.63 -6.77
C ALA A 95 -4.02 12.06 -6.83
N SER A 96 -4.82 12.38 -7.86
CA SER A 96 -5.51 13.67 -7.92
C SER A 96 -6.34 13.88 -6.65
N PHE A 97 -6.52 15.14 -6.27
CA PHE A 97 -7.28 15.48 -5.06
C PHE A 97 -8.68 14.84 -5.05
N GLU A 98 -9.38 14.87 -6.18
CA GLU A 98 -10.71 14.28 -6.33
C GLU A 98 -10.70 12.76 -6.11
N ARG A 99 -9.69 12.07 -6.64
CA ARG A 99 -9.55 10.63 -6.46
C ARG A 99 -9.21 10.26 -5.02
N PHE A 100 -8.27 10.99 -4.42
CA PHE A 100 -7.89 10.78 -3.03
C PHE A 100 -9.07 11.05 -2.08
N GLU A 101 -9.86 12.09 -2.35
CA GLU A 101 -11.07 12.38 -1.58
C GLU A 101 -12.11 11.27 -1.71
N GLU A 102 -12.32 10.74 -2.91
CA GLU A 102 -13.21 9.60 -3.11
C GLU A 102 -12.75 8.38 -2.29
N TYR A 103 -11.45 8.07 -2.33
CA TYR A 103 -10.83 7.02 -1.51
C TYR A 103 -11.06 7.27 -0.01
N ASP A 104 -10.80 8.48 0.49
CA ASP A 104 -10.96 8.80 1.91
C ASP A 104 -12.44 8.69 2.38
N GLN A 105 -13.39 9.05 1.51
CA GLN A 105 -14.81 8.84 1.75
C GLN A 105 -15.18 7.34 1.77
N GLN A 106 -14.58 6.51 0.92
CA GLN A 106 -14.78 5.06 0.93
C GLN A 106 -14.27 4.46 2.24
N VAL A 107 -13.08 4.86 2.71
CA VAL A 107 -12.55 4.48 4.03
C VAL A 107 -13.52 4.89 5.13
N ARG A 108 -14.04 6.13 5.12
CA ARG A 108 -15.03 6.55 6.12
C ARG A 108 -16.28 5.67 6.12
N ARG A 109 -16.77 5.26 4.95
CA ARG A 109 -17.96 4.38 4.80
C ARG A 109 -17.73 3.00 5.39
N GLU A 110 -16.56 2.43 5.15
CA GLU A 110 -16.17 1.13 5.68
C GLU A 110 -16.19 1.09 7.22
N TYR A 111 -15.64 2.15 7.82
CA TYR A 111 -15.60 2.32 9.28
C TYR A 111 -16.82 3.06 9.84
N LEU A 112 -17.99 3.04 9.17
CA LEU A 112 -19.23 3.67 9.67
C LEU A 112 -19.65 3.16 11.06
N HIS A 113 -19.34 1.90 11.34
CA HIS A 113 -19.60 1.25 12.63
C HIS A 113 -18.71 1.76 13.78
N VAL A 114 -17.59 2.45 13.47
CA VAL A 114 -16.69 3.03 14.47
C VAL A 114 -17.20 4.41 14.90
N PRO A 115 -17.26 4.71 16.22
CA PRO A 115 -17.62 6.03 16.71
C PRO A 115 -16.73 7.14 16.11
N MET A 116 -17.35 8.26 15.73
CA MET A 116 -16.66 9.34 14.99
C MET A 116 -15.41 9.87 15.69
N SER A 117 -15.42 10.03 17.01
CA SER A 117 -14.27 10.50 17.78
C SER A 117 -13.07 9.55 17.68
N ILE A 118 -13.31 8.24 17.77
CA ILE A 118 -12.29 7.20 17.65
C ILE A 118 -11.77 7.15 16.21
N TYR A 119 -12.67 7.18 15.22
CA TYR A 119 -12.29 7.20 13.80
C TYR A 119 -11.37 8.38 13.49
N ARG A 120 -11.74 9.61 13.90
CA ARG A 120 -10.94 10.82 13.67
C ARG A 120 -9.55 10.70 14.27
N GLN A 121 -9.46 10.26 15.53
CA GLN A 121 -8.19 10.08 16.22
C GLN A 121 -7.30 9.07 15.50
N LYS A 122 -7.83 7.89 15.15
CA LYS A 122 -7.08 6.82 14.49
C LYS A 122 -6.68 7.18 13.06
N ARG A 123 -7.60 7.77 12.30
CA ARG A 123 -7.31 8.22 10.93
C ARG A 123 -6.23 9.29 10.93
N ARG A 124 -6.30 10.27 11.84
CA ARG A 124 -5.26 11.29 12.00
C ARG A 124 -3.89 10.66 12.26
N GLN A 125 -3.79 9.75 13.22
CA GLN A 125 -2.53 9.06 13.55
C GLN A 125 -1.90 8.37 12.32
N ILE A 126 -2.71 7.70 11.49
CA ILE A 126 -2.24 7.03 10.27
C ILE A 126 -1.71 8.06 9.26
N LEU A 127 -2.50 9.10 8.97
CA LEU A 127 -2.13 10.11 7.98
C LEU A 127 -0.90 10.92 8.41
N GLU A 128 -0.82 11.30 9.69
CA GLU A 128 0.36 11.94 10.27
C GLU A 128 1.59 11.04 10.20
N GLY A 129 1.43 9.73 10.47
CA GLY A 129 2.49 8.74 10.34
C GLY A 129 3.14 8.72 8.95
N PHE A 130 2.34 8.79 7.90
CA PHE A 130 2.86 8.92 6.53
C PHE A 130 3.48 10.29 6.28
N LEU A 131 2.83 11.37 6.71
CA LEU A 131 3.31 12.73 6.46
C LEU A 131 4.67 13.03 7.13
N MET A 132 4.94 12.41 8.28
CA MET A 132 6.19 12.52 9.03
C MET A 132 7.38 11.79 8.39
N ARG A 133 7.16 10.91 7.40
CA ARG A 133 8.27 10.25 6.70
C ARG A 133 9.10 11.30 5.95
N GLU A 134 10.43 11.14 5.94
CA GLU A 134 11.32 12.00 5.14
C GLU A 134 10.95 11.94 3.66
N ARG A 135 10.62 10.73 3.18
CA ARG A 135 10.05 10.48 1.86
C ARG A 135 8.88 9.52 2.01
N ILE A 136 7.71 9.87 1.47
CA ILE A 136 6.57 8.94 1.41
C ILE A 136 6.89 7.86 0.38
N TYR A 137 7.43 8.28 -0.77
CA TYR A 137 7.87 7.38 -1.83
C TYR A 137 9.41 7.28 -1.90
N THR A 138 9.92 6.06 -1.83
CA THR A 138 11.37 5.82 -1.72
C THR A 138 12.04 5.69 -3.09
N THR A 139 11.31 5.21 -4.08
CA THR A 139 11.77 5.01 -5.46
C THR A 139 11.66 6.32 -6.23
N ALA A 140 12.74 6.72 -6.92
CA ALA A 140 12.82 8.04 -7.56
C ALA A 140 11.65 8.35 -8.53
N PRO A 141 11.27 7.46 -9.46
CA PRO A 141 10.10 7.66 -10.31
C PRO A 141 8.77 7.90 -9.56
N TYR A 142 8.55 7.25 -8.41
CA TYR A 142 7.34 7.45 -7.60
C TYR A 142 7.40 8.76 -6.84
N PHE A 143 8.54 9.09 -6.26
CA PHE A 143 8.76 10.35 -5.57
C PHE A 143 8.49 11.54 -6.49
N ASP A 144 9.08 11.55 -7.69
CA ASP A 144 8.92 12.63 -8.65
C ASP A 144 7.47 12.76 -9.13
N ALA A 145 6.74 11.64 -9.22
CA ALA A 145 5.36 11.62 -9.69
C ALA A 145 4.32 11.98 -8.61
N PHE A 146 4.55 11.61 -7.35
CA PHE A 146 3.49 11.52 -6.35
C PHE A 146 3.77 12.23 -5.02
N GLU A 147 5.03 12.50 -4.67
CA GLU A 147 5.39 12.98 -3.31
C GLU A 147 4.68 14.29 -2.95
N GLN A 148 4.77 15.29 -3.84
CA GLN A 148 4.19 16.61 -3.56
C GLN A 148 2.66 16.50 -3.38
N GLN A 149 1.99 15.84 -4.32
CA GLN A 149 0.54 15.68 -4.28
C GLN A 149 0.09 14.89 -3.05
N ALA A 150 0.86 13.87 -2.64
CA ALA A 150 0.58 13.09 -1.44
C ALA A 150 0.64 13.94 -0.18
N ARG A 151 1.67 14.78 -0.02
CA ARG A 151 1.79 15.68 1.13
C ARG A 151 0.63 16.67 1.20
N GLU A 152 0.24 17.24 0.06
CA GLU A 152 -0.92 18.15 0.00
C GLU A 152 -2.23 17.44 0.36
N ASN A 153 -2.46 16.24 -0.16
CA ASN A 153 -3.64 15.42 0.13
C ASN A 153 -3.72 15.04 1.61
N LEU A 154 -2.61 14.54 2.18
CA LEU A 154 -2.53 14.15 3.59
C LEU A 154 -2.78 15.33 4.53
N ALA A 155 -2.13 16.47 4.29
CA ALA A 155 -2.32 17.68 5.11
C ALA A 155 -3.78 18.14 5.12
N ARG A 156 -4.40 18.23 3.93
CA ARG A 156 -5.83 18.59 3.82
C ARG A 156 -6.75 17.59 4.51
N ALA A 157 -6.45 16.29 4.43
CA ALA A 157 -7.24 15.29 5.12
C ALA A 157 -7.12 15.43 6.65
N ILE A 158 -5.93 15.68 7.18
CA ILE A 158 -5.70 15.91 8.62
C ILE A 158 -6.50 17.12 9.12
N ASP A 159 -6.44 18.25 8.40
CA ASP A 159 -7.17 19.48 8.75
C ASP A 159 -8.70 19.28 8.80
N ARG A 160 -9.23 18.37 7.98
CA ARG A 160 -10.68 18.05 7.96
C ARG A 160 -11.13 17.12 9.09
N LEU A 161 -10.20 16.49 9.79
CA LEU A 161 -10.50 15.56 10.90
C LEU A 161 -10.72 16.27 12.24
N ASP A 162 -10.53 17.60 12.30
CA ASP A 162 -10.84 18.43 13.47
C ASP A 162 -12.34 18.45 13.82
#